data_AF-A0A9P8YCU1-F1
#
_entry.id   AF-A0A9P8YCU1-F1
#
_cell.length_a   1.000
_cell.length_b   1.000
_cell.length_c   1.000
_cell.angle_alpha   90.00
_cell.angle_beta   90.00
_cell.angle_gamma   90.00
#
_symmetry.space_group_name_H-M   'P 1'
#
loop_
_entity.id
_entity.type
_entity.pdbx_description
1 polymer ?
#
loop_
_entity_poly.entity_id
_entity_poly.type
_entity_poly.pdbx_seq_one_letter_code
_entity_poly.pdbx_strand_id
1 'polypeptide(L)'
;MPSTNNKEKPWDTDDIDKWKIEEFKPQDNAGGTFAEESSFAILFPKYREVYLKEAWPLITKSLEKTGIACTLDLVEGCMTVKTTRKTYDPAAILNARDLVKLLARSVPAPQAIKILEDGVACDIIKIRSLVRNKEKFVKRRQRILGPGGQTLKALELLTQTYILVHGNTVSVMGPYKGLKEVRRVIEDCMANVHPIYQLKELMIKRELAKDPELANESWDRFLPNYKKRNLSRRRVPFKVSDKSKKPYTPFPPAPEKSKVDLQIEAGEYHIGREAKKRIAQEERMEKQKVKKEEKKRERVQEYVAPEEPSAERKKKKRKTKKSEEEEE
;
A
#
# COMPACT_ATOMS: atom_id res chain seq x y z
N MET A 1 -17.63 -36.57 -18.16
CA MET A 1 -17.32 -36.96 -19.56
C MET A 1 -18.36 -36.28 -20.44
N PRO A 2 -17.97 -35.55 -21.51
CA PRO A 2 -18.94 -35.07 -22.49
C PRO A 2 -19.62 -36.30 -23.12
N SER A 3 -20.93 -36.25 -23.35
CA SER A 3 -21.68 -37.40 -23.87
C SER A 3 -21.14 -37.84 -25.23
N THR A 4 -20.86 -39.13 -25.40
CA THR A 4 -20.37 -39.75 -26.65
C THR A 4 -21.44 -39.93 -27.73
N ASN A 5 -22.67 -39.50 -27.48
CA ASN A 5 -23.77 -39.56 -28.46
C ASN A 5 -23.80 -38.29 -29.32
N ASN A 6 -22.92 -38.22 -30.33
CA ASN A 6 -23.03 -37.24 -31.41
C ASN A 6 -23.95 -37.79 -32.50
N LYS A 7 -25.27 -37.78 -32.27
CA LYS A 7 -26.24 -37.91 -33.36
C LYS A 7 -26.23 -36.60 -34.15
N GLU A 8 -26.12 -36.69 -35.48
CA GLU A 8 -26.28 -35.54 -36.35
C GLU A 8 -27.64 -34.90 -36.09
N LYS A 9 -27.64 -33.60 -35.80
CA LYS A 9 -28.84 -32.80 -35.57
C LYS A 9 -29.05 -31.98 -36.85
N PRO A 10 -29.99 -32.35 -37.73
CA PRO A 10 -30.22 -31.64 -39.00
C PRO A 10 -30.56 -30.15 -38.84
N TRP A 11 -31.00 -29.75 -37.64
CA TRP A 11 -31.32 -28.38 -37.26
C TRP A 11 -30.15 -27.63 -36.62
N ASP A 12 -28.98 -28.27 -36.45
CA ASP A 12 -27.80 -27.72 -35.78
C ASP A 12 -26.66 -27.55 -36.80
N THR A 13 -26.91 -26.70 -37.81
CA THR A 13 -25.93 -26.33 -38.83
C THR A 13 -24.88 -25.37 -38.27
N ASP A 14 -23.65 -25.43 -38.80
CA ASP A 14 -22.53 -24.59 -38.37
C ASP A 14 -22.76 -23.08 -38.56
N ASP A 15 -23.77 -22.71 -39.37
CA ASP A 15 -24.19 -21.32 -39.60
C ASP A 15 -25.00 -20.71 -38.44
N ILE A 16 -25.52 -21.52 -37.51
CA ILE A 16 -26.40 -21.05 -36.43
C ILE A 16 -25.55 -20.60 -35.23
N ASP A 17 -25.53 -19.29 -34.97
CA ASP A 17 -24.89 -18.73 -33.77
C ASP A 17 -25.70 -19.04 -32.50
N LYS A 18 -25.36 -20.16 -31.86
CA LYS A 18 -25.99 -20.67 -30.63
C LYS A 18 -25.87 -19.71 -29.43
N TRP A 19 -25.02 -18.68 -29.52
CA TRP A 19 -24.73 -17.75 -28.44
C TRP A 19 -25.31 -16.36 -28.67
N LYS A 20 -26.04 -16.16 -29.78
CA LYS A 20 -26.73 -14.91 -30.05
C LYS A 20 -27.86 -14.72 -29.04
N ILE A 21 -27.78 -13.65 -28.26
CA ILE A 21 -28.82 -13.28 -27.29
C ILE A 21 -29.90 -12.52 -28.07
N GLU A 22 -31.11 -13.08 -28.13
CA GLU A 22 -32.26 -12.40 -28.71
C GLU A 22 -32.93 -11.49 -27.68
N GLU A 23 -33.43 -10.33 -28.12
CA GLU A 23 -34.15 -9.39 -27.27
C GLU A 23 -35.47 -10.00 -26.80
N PHE A 24 -35.72 -9.99 -25.50
CA PHE A 24 -36.95 -10.51 -24.91
C PHE A 24 -38.11 -9.54 -25.15
N LYS A 25 -39.09 -9.94 -25.97
CA LYS A 25 -40.25 -9.09 -26.29
C LYS A 25 -41.41 -9.36 -25.33
N PRO A 26 -42.35 -8.42 -25.19
CA PRO A 26 -43.56 -8.64 -24.39
C PRO A 26 -44.39 -9.87 -24.82
N GLN A 27 -44.29 -10.27 -26.10
CA GLN A 27 -44.99 -11.44 -26.66
C GLN A 27 -44.39 -12.77 -26.18
N ASP A 28 -43.12 -12.78 -25.81
CA ASP A 28 -42.39 -13.98 -25.37
C ASP A 28 -42.72 -14.36 -23.92
N ASN A 29 -43.46 -13.50 -23.21
CA ASN A 29 -43.91 -13.74 -21.85
C ASN A 29 -45.10 -14.72 -21.79
N ALA A 30 -44.83 -15.99 -22.10
CA ALA A 30 -45.82 -17.07 -22.08
C ALA A 30 -46.39 -17.36 -20.67
N GLY A 31 -45.67 -16.97 -19.61
CA GLY A 31 -46.07 -17.18 -18.21
C GLY A 31 -47.03 -16.13 -17.66
N GLY A 32 -47.30 -15.05 -18.40
CA GLY A 32 -48.17 -13.97 -17.96
C GLY A 32 -47.53 -13.04 -16.92
N THR A 33 -48.36 -12.37 -16.12
CA THR A 33 -47.88 -11.35 -15.17
C THR A 33 -47.27 -11.99 -13.92
N PHE A 34 -46.24 -11.35 -13.34
CA PHE A 34 -45.61 -11.85 -12.12
C PHE A 34 -46.61 -11.89 -10.95
N ALA A 35 -46.65 -13.02 -10.25
CA ALA A 35 -47.45 -13.19 -9.03
C ALA A 35 -46.79 -12.52 -7.82
N GLU A 36 -45.46 -12.46 -7.79
CA GLU A 36 -44.65 -11.93 -6.68
C GLU A 36 -43.98 -10.60 -7.05
N GLU A 37 -43.77 -9.75 -6.04
CA GLU A 37 -43.12 -8.46 -6.19
C GLU A 37 -41.63 -8.57 -5.82
N SER A 38 -40.75 -8.14 -6.72
CA SER A 38 -39.32 -7.97 -6.46
C SER A 38 -39.03 -6.51 -6.24
N SER A 39 -38.43 -6.17 -5.09
CA SER A 39 -38.11 -4.80 -4.71
C SER A 39 -36.65 -4.68 -4.27
N PHE A 40 -35.93 -3.70 -4.81
CA PHE A 40 -34.58 -3.35 -4.41
C PHE A 40 -34.51 -1.89 -3.99
N ALA A 41 -33.85 -1.62 -2.86
CA ALA A 41 -33.62 -0.27 -2.35
C ALA A 41 -32.12 -0.02 -2.14
N ILE A 42 -31.65 1.16 -2.51
CA ILE A 42 -30.25 1.58 -2.38
C ILE A 42 -30.21 2.99 -1.79
N LEU A 43 -29.39 3.16 -0.75
CA LEU A 43 -29.11 4.45 -0.14
C LEU A 43 -28.15 5.29 -1.00
N PHE A 44 -28.40 6.59 -1.06
CA PHE A 44 -27.50 7.54 -1.71
C PHE A 44 -27.00 8.64 -0.77
N PRO A 45 -25.81 9.21 -1.01
CA PRO A 45 -25.30 10.29 -0.17
C PRO A 45 -26.12 11.58 -0.33
N LYS A 46 -26.29 12.34 0.76
CA LYS A 46 -27.09 13.59 0.80
C LYS A 46 -26.74 14.59 -0.31
N TYR A 47 -25.46 14.73 -0.66
CA TYR A 47 -25.01 15.66 -1.72
C TYR A 47 -25.53 15.30 -3.13
N ARG A 48 -26.04 14.08 -3.35
CA ARG A 48 -26.60 13.64 -4.65
C ARG A 48 -28.07 14.00 -4.82
N GLU A 49 -28.75 14.39 -3.75
CA GLU A 49 -30.19 14.63 -3.73
C GLU A 49 -30.64 15.62 -4.81
N VAL A 50 -29.98 16.77 -4.91
CA VAL A 50 -30.33 17.84 -5.85
C VAL A 50 -30.32 17.33 -7.29
N TYR A 51 -29.22 16.65 -7.68
CA TYR A 51 -29.09 16.07 -9.01
C TYR A 51 -30.10 14.95 -9.27
N LEU A 52 -30.32 14.06 -8.28
CA LEU A 52 -31.26 12.96 -8.45
C LEU A 52 -32.69 13.46 -8.61
N LYS A 53 -33.08 14.51 -7.87
CA LYS A 53 -34.39 15.15 -8.01
C LYS A 53 -34.61 15.73 -9.41
N GLU A 54 -33.60 16.40 -9.97
CA GLU A 54 -33.66 16.97 -11.32
C GLU A 54 -33.67 15.89 -12.41
N ALA A 55 -32.88 14.83 -12.25
CA ALA A 55 -32.76 13.75 -13.22
C ALA A 55 -33.84 12.67 -13.10
N TRP A 56 -34.60 12.64 -12.00
CA TRP A 56 -35.59 11.59 -11.71
C TRP A 56 -36.63 11.39 -12.83
N PRO A 57 -37.21 12.45 -13.43
CA PRO A 57 -38.20 12.29 -14.50
C PRO A 57 -37.66 11.57 -15.75
N LEU A 58 -36.35 11.65 -16.00
CA LEU A 58 -35.71 10.92 -17.10
C LEU A 58 -35.63 9.42 -16.78
N ILE A 59 -35.32 9.09 -15.52
CA ILE A 59 -35.20 7.73 -15.03
C ILE A 59 -36.56 7.04 -15.00
N THR A 60 -37.60 7.71 -14.50
CA THR A 60 -38.97 7.17 -14.49
C THR A 60 -39.45 6.83 -15.89
N LYS A 61 -39.31 7.75 -16.85
CA LYS A 61 -39.67 7.52 -18.26
C LYS A 61 -38.91 6.35 -18.90
N SER A 62 -37.68 6.09 -18.46
CA SER A 62 -36.87 5.00 -19.00
C SER A 62 -37.29 3.65 -18.43
N LEU A 63 -37.58 3.59 -17.12
CA LEU A 63 -38.03 2.36 -16.44
C LEU A 63 -39.51 2.03 -16.69
N GLU A 64 -40.35 3.01 -17.00
CA GLU A 64 -41.74 2.80 -17.39
C GLU A 64 -41.85 1.94 -18.67
N LYS A 65 -40.88 2.05 -19.59
CA LYS A 65 -40.83 1.24 -20.82
C LYS A 65 -40.67 -0.25 -20.56
N THR A 66 -39.96 -0.61 -19.48
CA THR A 66 -39.79 -2.00 -19.03
C THR A 66 -40.83 -2.42 -17.99
N GLY A 67 -41.78 -1.53 -17.66
CA GLY A 67 -42.84 -1.80 -16.70
C GLY A 67 -42.34 -1.84 -15.25
N ILE A 68 -41.22 -1.19 -14.92
CA ILE A 68 -40.64 -1.14 -13.57
C ILE A 68 -41.03 0.17 -12.89
N ALA A 69 -41.55 0.07 -11.66
CA ALA A 69 -41.82 1.25 -10.84
C ALA A 69 -40.54 1.69 -10.12
N CYS A 70 -40.34 3.00 -9.99
CA CYS A 70 -39.25 3.56 -9.21
C CYS A 70 -39.73 4.70 -8.31
N THR A 71 -39.21 4.76 -7.08
CA THR A 71 -39.48 5.82 -6.12
C THR A 71 -38.18 6.41 -5.58
N LEU A 72 -38.21 7.73 -5.33
CA LEU A 72 -37.10 8.47 -4.75
C LEU A 72 -37.56 9.03 -3.41
N ASP A 73 -36.97 8.53 -2.33
CA ASP A 73 -37.19 9.05 -0.98
C ASP A 73 -36.05 10.01 -0.60
N LEU A 74 -36.40 11.28 -0.38
CA LEU A 74 -35.48 12.34 0.01
C LEU A 74 -35.28 12.42 1.53
N VAL A 75 -36.20 11.85 2.32
CA VAL A 75 -36.16 11.85 3.78
C VAL A 75 -35.20 10.76 4.25
N GLU A 76 -35.42 9.52 3.80
CA GLU A 76 -34.50 8.40 4.07
C GLU A 76 -33.23 8.46 3.21
N GLY A 77 -33.28 9.16 2.08
CA GLY A 77 -32.16 9.20 1.12
C GLY A 77 -31.97 7.87 0.40
N CYS A 78 -33.08 7.26 -0.02
CA CYS A 78 -33.09 5.95 -0.68
C CYS A 78 -33.77 6.03 -2.06
N MET A 79 -33.28 5.22 -2.99
CA MET A 79 -33.92 4.98 -4.29
C MET A 79 -34.41 3.54 -4.31
N THR A 80 -35.67 3.34 -4.65
CA THR A 80 -36.30 2.02 -4.69
C THR A 80 -36.79 1.71 -6.09
N VAL A 81 -36.57 0.50 -6.56
CA VAL A 81 -37.11 -0.05 -7.82
C VAL A 81 -37.89 -1.31 -7.52
N LYS A 82 -39.07 -1.45 -8.12
CA LYS A 82 -39.99 -2.56 -7.90
C LYS A 82 -40.59 -3.08 -9.19
N THR A 83 -40.76 -4.40 -9.29
CA THR A 83 -41.53 -4.99 -10.38
C THR A 83 -43.01 -4.63 -10.23
N THR A 84 -43.72 -4.57 -11.35
CA THR A 84 -45.16 -4.32 -11.38
C THR A 84 -45.85 -5.42 -12.16
N ARG A 85 -47.19 -5.44 -12.14
CA ARG A 85 -47.98 -6.35 -12.98
C ARG A 85 -47.77 -6.14 -14.48
N LYS A 86 -47.14 -5.04 -14.90
CA LYS A 86 -46.83 -4.74 -16.31
C LYS A 86 -45.41 -5.13 -16.71
N THR A 87 -44.57 -5.55 -15.76
CA THR A 87 -43.23 -6.03 -16.08
C THR A 87 -43.37 -7.36 -16.83
N TYR A 88 -42.79 -7.43 -18.02
CA TYR A 88 -42.80 -8.63 -18.86
C TYR A 88 -41.47 -9.39 -18.79
N ASP A 89 -40.35 -8.66 -18.72
CA ASP A 89 -39.01 -9.25 -18.61
C ASP A 89 -38.62 -9.49 -17.14
N PRO A 90 -38.35 -10.75 -16.73
CA PRO A 90 -37.91 -11.07 -15.38
C PRO A 90 -36.51 -10.53 -15.05
N ALA A 91 -35.63 -10.33 -16.03
CA ALA A 91 -34.26 -9.86 -15.81
C ALA A 91 -34.18 -8.33 -15.68
N ALA A 92 -35.14 -7.58 -16.23
CA ALA A 92 -35.16 -6.12 -16.21
C ALA A 92 -35.00 -5.51 -14.81
N ILE A 93 -35.51 -6.17 -13.76
CA ILE A 93 -35.36 -5.70 -12.37
C ILE A 93 -33.91 -5.70 -11.90
N LEU A 94 -33.07 -6.62 -12.40
CA LEU A 94 -31.63 -6.66 -12.10
C LEU A 94 -30.91 -5.50 -12.76
N ASN A 95 -31.28 -5.15 -14.00
CA ASN A 95 -30.75 -3.99 -14.71
C ASN A 95 -31.18 -2.69 -14.01
N ALA A 96 -32.44 -2.59 -13.56
CA ALA A 96 -32.92 -1.45 -12.78
C ALA A 96 -32.21 -1.32 -11.42
N ARG A 97 -31.94 -2.43 -10.73
CA ARG A 97 -31.13 -2.44 -9.51
C ARG A 97 -29.74 -1.86 -9.77
N ASP A 98 -29.11 -2.27 -10.87
CA ASP A 98 -27.75 -1.83 -11.20
C ASP A 98 -27.70 -0.37 -11.69
N LEU A 99 -28.75 0.10 -12.38
CA LEU A 99 -28.98 1.52 -12.67
C LEU A 99 -28.96 2.37 -11.39
N VAL A 100 -29.74 1.98 -10.39
CA VAL A 100 -29.83 2.71 -9.11
C VAL A 100 -28.50 2.67 -8.36
N LYS A 101 -27.76 1.55 -8.41
CA LYS A 101 -26.40 1.48 -7.83
C LYS A 101 -25.45 2.48 -8.49
N LEU A 102 -25.49 2.60 -9.82
CA LEU A 102 -24.64 3.53 -10.58
C LEU A 102 -24.95 4.99 -10.24
N LEU A 103 -26.24 5.34 -10.13
CA LEU A 103 -26.70 6.67 -9.74
C LEU A 103 -26.20 7.05 -8.33
N ALA A 104 -26.25 6.10 -7.39
CA ALA A 104 -25.72 6.28 -6.03
C ALA A 104 -24.19 6.47 -6.02
N ARG A 105 -23.47 5.99 -7.06
CA ARG A 105 -22.03 6.20 -7.27
C ARG A 105 -21.70 7.42 -8.12
N SER A 106 -22.65 8.33 -8.29
CA SER A 106 -22.46 9.60 -9.00
C SER A 106 -22.27 9.47 -10.51
N VAL A 107 -22.68 8.35 -11.12
CA VAL A 107 -22.75 8.27 -12.58
C VAL A 107 -23.89 9.17 -13.08
N PRO A 108 -23.68 9.98 -14.12
CA PRO A 108 -24.73 10.80 -14.72
C PRO A 108 -25.88 9.94 -15.27
N ALA A 109 -27.13 10.38 -15.10
CA ALA A 109 -28.31 9.62 -15.50
C ALA A 109 -28.33 9.25 -17.00
N PRO A 110 -27.98 10.14 -17.96
CA PRO A 110 -27.96 9.77 -19.38
C PRO A 110 -26.97 8.64 -19.70
N GLN A 111 -25.88 8.54 -18.94
CA GLN A 111 -24.90 7.48 -19.10
C GLN A 111 -25.34 6.21 -18.37
N ALA A 112 -25.95 6.35 -17.20
CA ALA A 112 -26.41 5.23 -16.38
C ALA A 112 -27.56 4.46 -17.06
N ILE A 113 -28.47 5.14 -17.76
CA ILE A 113 -29.62 4.52 -18.45
C ILE A 113 -29.20 3.48 -19.49
N LYS A 114 -28.01 3.59 -20.08
CA LYS A 114 -27.47 2.60 -21.01
C LYS A 114 -27.31 1.19 -20.42
N ILE A 115 -27.36 1.04 -19.09
CA ILE A 115 -27.37 -0.28 -18.43
C ILE A 115 -28.67 -1.06 -18.65
N LEU A 116 -29.72 -0.40 -19.14
CA LEU A 116 -30.98 -1.04 -19.49
C LEU A 116 -30.90 -1.72 -20.88
N GLU A 117 -29.87 -1.42 -21.68
CA GLU A 117 -29.62 -2.05 -22.98
C GLU A 117 -28.88 -3.38 -22.78
N ASP A 118 -29.24 -4.38 -23.58
CA ASP A 118 -28.60 -5.68 -23.53
C ASP A 118 -27.12 -5.62 -23.95
N GLY A 119 -26.28 -6.44 -23.30
CA GLY A 119 -24.84 -6.48 -23.54
C GLY A 119 -24.02 -5.40 -22.81
N VAL A 120 -24.68 -4.43 -22.16
CA VAL A 120 -24.04 -3.48 -21.25
C VAL A 120 -24.17 -4.00 -19.82
N ALA A 121 -23.05 -4.18 -19.14
CA ALA A 121 -23.02 -4.54 -17.73
C ALA A 121 -22.29 -3.46 -16.92
N CYS A 122 -22.42 -3.51 -15.60
CA CYS A 122 -21.71 -2.60 -14.71
C CYS A 122 -20.81 -3.37 -13.75
N ASP A 123 -19.74 -2.70 -13.33
CA ASP A 123 -18.85 -3.21 -12.31
C ASP A 123 -18.41 -2.09 -11.35
N ILE A 124 -18.53 -2.34 -10.04
CA ILE A 124 -18.16 -1.37 -8.99
C ILE A 124 -16.96 -1.94 -8.23
N ILE A 125 -15.77 -1.45 -8.60
CA ILE A 125 -14.51 -1.94 -8.07
C ILE A 125 -14.15 -1.19 -6.79
N LYS A 126 -14.00 -1.93 -5.69
CA LYS A 126 -13.67 -1.37 -4.37
C LYS A 126 -12.15 -1.21 -4.22
N ILE A 127 -11.67 0.02 -4.34
CA ILE A 127 -10.22 0.31 -4.31
C ILE A 127 -9.70 0.67 -2.91
N ARG A 128 -10.57 1.03 -1.97
CA ARG A 128 -10.15 1.51 -0.63
C ARG A 128 -9.43 0.46 0.21
N SER A 129 -9.79 -0.81 0.11
CA SER A 129 -9.17 -1.90 0.87
C SER A 129 -7.78 -2.30 0.34
N LEU A 130 -7.42 -1.89 -0.88
CA LEU A 130 -6.20 -2.31 -1.55
C LEU A 130 -4.94 -1.59 -1.04
N VAL A 131 -5.09 -0.40 -0.46
CA VAL A 131 -3.96 0.43 0.00
C VAL A 131 -4.21 0.92 1.42
N ARG A 132 -3.30 0.57 2.35
CA ARG A 132 -3.41 0.96 3.78
C ARG A 132 -3.22 2.46 4.02
N ASN A 133 -2.18 3.05 3.42
CA ASN A 133 -1.82 4.45 3.68
C ASN A 133 -2.67 5.40 2.82
N LYS A 134 -3.31 6.39 3.44
CA LYS A 134 -4.17 7.39 2.78
C LYS A 134 -3.44 8.14 1.66
N GLU A 135 -2.23 8.62 1.91
CA GLU A 135 -1.45 9.35 0.89
C GLU A 135 -1.12 8.49 -0.33
N LYS A 136 -0.71 7.24 -0.10
CA LYS A 136 -0.43 6.30 -1.20
C LYS A 136 -1.70 5.98 -1.97
N PHE A 137 -2.83 5.84 -1.28
CA PHE A 137 -4.14 5.63 -1.90
C PHE A 137 -4.51 6.80 -2.81
N VAL A 138 -4.40 8.04 -2.34
CA VAL A 138 -4.71 9.24 -3.15
C VAL A 138 -3.79 9.32 -4.36
N LYS A 139 -2.48 9.11 -4.20
CA LYS A 139 -1.51 9.11 -5.30
C LYS A 139 -1.79 8.01 -6.34
N ARG A 140 -2.14 6.79 -5.91
CA ARG A 140 -2.48 5.68 -6.82
C ARG A 140 -3.85 5.86 -7.49
N ARG A 141 -4.83 6.41 -6.78
CA ARG A 141 -6.13 6.77 -7.37
C ARG A 141 -5.97 7.85 -8.44
N GLN A 142 -5.19 8.89 -8.14
CA GLN A 142 -4.88 9.94 -9.12
C GLN A 142 -4.13 9.40 -10.34
N ARG A 143 -3.27 8.39 -10.15
CA ARG A 143 -2.57 7.70 -11.24
C ARG A 143 -3.52 7.00 -12.21
N ILE A 144 -4.65 6.45 -11.74
CA ILE A 144 -5.67 5.84 -12.62
C ILE A 144 -6.26 6.91 -13.55
N LEU A 145 -6.55 8.10 -13.02
CA LEU A 145 -7.05 9.23 -13.80
C LEU A 145 -6.01 9.71 -14.82
N GLY A 146 -4.76 9.81 -14.37
CA GLY A 146 -3.66 10.34 -15.16
C GLY A 146 -3.66 11.88 -15.22
N PRO A 147 -2.64 12.49 -15.83
CA PRO A 147 -2.60 13.93 -16.05
C PRO A 147 -3.73 14.34 -17.00
N GLY A 148 -4.54 15.32 -16.59
CA GLY A 148 -5.68 15.80 -17.39
C GLY A 148 -6.74 14.75 -17.73
N GLY A 149 -6.78 13.60 -17.04
CA GLY A 149 -7.71 12.51 -17.37
C GLY A 149 -7.33 11.66 -18.58
N GLN A 150 -6.14 11.86 -19.17
CA GLN A 150 -5.73 11.19 -20.40
C GLN A 150 -5.62 9.67 -20.26
N THR A 151 -5.09 9.17 -19.14
CA THR A 151 -4.95 7.73 -18.91
C THR A 151 -6.31 7.05 -18.78
N LEU A 152 -7.23 7.67 -18.06
CA LEU A 152 -8.60 7.18 -17.96
C LEU A 152 -9.27 7.20 -19.33
N LYS A 153 -9.14 8.29 -20.09
CA LYS A 153 -9.79 8.39 -21.40
C LYS A 153 -9.25 7.37 -22.41
N ALA A 154 -7.94 7.14 -22.41
CA ALA A 154 -7.33 6.11 -23.25
C ALA A 154 -7.83 4.70 -22.85
N LEU A 155 -7.97 4.44 -21.55
CA LEU A 155 -8.53 3.18 -21.07
C LEU A 155 -9.98 2.99 -21.54
N GLU A 156 -10.83 4.02 -21.40
CA GLU A 156 -12.22 4.00 -21.90
C GLU A 156 -12.32 3.65 -23.40
N LEU A 157 -11.47 4.26 -24.23
CA LEU A 157 -11.48 4.04 -25.68
C LEU A 157 -11.00 2.64 -26.07
N LEU A 158 -10.01 2.11 -25.34
CA LEU A 158 -9.46 0.79 -25.60
C LEU A 158 -10.45 -0.31 -25.24
N THR A 159 -11.11 -0.21 -24.09
CA THR A 159 -12.01 -1.24 -23.55
C THR A 159 -13.48 -1.01 -23.91
N GLN A 160 -13.81 0.10 -24.60
CA GLN A 160 -15.19 0.50 -24.94
C GLN A 160 -16.09 0.61 -23.70
N THR A 161 -15.52 1.04 -22.58
CA THR A 161 -16.23 1.20 -21.31
C THR A 161 -16.29 2.66 -20.91
N TYR A 162 -17.29 3.03 -20.13
CA TYR A 162 -17.32 4.27 -19.37
C TYR A 162 -16.74 4.04 -17.97
N ILE A 163 -15.81 4.88 -17.52
CA ILE A 163 -15.11 4.71 -16.23
C ILE A 163 -15.25 5.98 -15.40
N LEU A 164 -15.79 5.84 -14.19
CA LEU A 164 -15.91 6.93 -13.24
C LEU A 164 -15.18 6.58 -11.94
N VAL A 165 -14.11 7.33 -11.66
CA VAL A 165 -13.33 7.21 -10.42
C VAL A 165 -13.89 8.16 -9.38
N HIS A 166 -14.63 7.63 -8.39
CA HIS A 166 -15.24 8.44 -7.34
C HIS A 166 -14.98 7.91 -5.93
N GLY A 167 -14.38 8.77 -5.10
CA GLY A 167 -14.12 8.47 -3.70
C GLY A 167 -13.26 7.22 -3.51
N ASN A 168 -13.91 6.17 -3.01
CA ASN A 168 -13.31 4.90 -2.58
C ASN A 168 -13.55 3.75 -3.58
N THR A 169 -14.23 4.01 -4.69
CA THR A 169 -14.60 3.02 -5.70
C THR A 169 -14.38 3.56 -7.11
N VAL A 170 -14.26 2.64 -8.05
CA VAL A 170 -14.29 2.97 -9.49
C VAL A 170 -15.49 2.25 -10.08
N SER A 171 -16.41 3.02 -10.64
CA SER A 171 -17.58 2.51 -11.35
C SER A 171 -17.24 2.37 -12.82
N VAL A 172 -17.55 1.22 -13.41
CA VAL A 172 -17.29 0.91 -14.82
C VAL A 172 -18.58 0.42 -15.45
N MET A 173 -18.84 0.84 -16.69
CA MET A 173 -19.96 0.37 -17.49
C MET A 173 -19.49 -0.01 -18.88
N GLY A 174 -20.00 -1.11 -19.44
CA GLY A 174 -19.70 -1.51 -20.82
C GLY A 174 -19.74 -3.03 -21.01
N PRO A 175 -19.11 -3.55 -22.07
CA PRO A 175 -19.16 -4.97 -22.40
C PRO A 175 -18.35 -5.82 -21.40
N TYR A 176 -18.77 -7.06 -21.18
CA TYR A 176 -18.14 -7.99 -20.23
C TYR A 176 -16.62 -8.17 -20.41
N LYS A 177 -16.14 -8.25 -21.67
CA LYS A 177 -14.70 -8.33 -21.97
C LYS A 177 -13.96 -7.10 -21.45
N GLY A 178 -14.48 -5.91 -21.76
CA GLY A 178 -13.93 -4.63 -21.30
C GLY A 178 -13.95 -4.50 -19.77
N LEU A 179 -15.03 -4.92 -19.10
CA LEU A 179 -15.11 -4.91 -17.63
C LEU A 179 -14.01 -5.75 -16.98
N LYS A 180 -13.76 -6.96 -17.51
CA LYS A 180 -12.71 -7.86 -17.00
C LYS A 180 -11.32 -7.25 -17.15
N GLU A 181 -11.06 -6.62 -18.30
CA GLU A 181 -9.79 -5.94 -18.56
C GLU A 181 -9.60 -4.74 -17.63
N VAL A 182 -10.59 -3.85 -17.53
CA VAL A 182 -10.54 -2.66 -16.67
C VAL A 182 -10.35 -3.04 -15.21
N ARG A 183 -11.04 -4.07 -14.72
CA ARG A 183 -10.86 -4.59 -13.37
C ARG A 183 -9.41 -4.98 -13.09
N ARG A 184 -8.80 -5.76 -13.98
CA ARG A 184 -7.38 -6.16 -13.88
C ARG A 184 -6.48 -4.92 -13.85
N VAL A 185 -6.69 -3.95 -14.75
CA VAL A 185 -5.88 -2.71 -14.79
C VAL A 185 -5.97 -1.92 -13.48
N ILE A 186 -7.17 -1.77 -12.92
CA ILE A 186 -7.38 -0.98 -11.69
C ILE A 186 -6.78 -1.68 -10.47
N GLU A 187 -6.99 -2.99 -10.33
CA GLU A 187 -6.44 -3.79 -9.23
C GLU A 187 -4.90 -3.78 -9.27
N ASP A 188 -4.29 -3.97 -10.46
CA ASP A 188 -2.84 -3.90 -10.66
C ASP A 188 -2.27 -2.50 -10.38
N CYS A 189 -3.00 -1.45 -10.81
CA CYS A 189 -2.60 -0.06 -10.53
C CYS A 189 -2.55 0.20 -9.02
N MET A 190 -3.54 -0.34 -8.29
CA MET A 190 -3.57 -0.29 -6.83
C MET A 190 -2.50 -1.19 -6.21
N ALA A 191 -2.06 -2.26 -6.87
CA ALA A 191 -0.93 -3.11 -6.50
C ALA A 191 0.46 -2.53 -6.87
N ASN A 192 0.54 -1.23 -7.21
CA ASN A 192 1.76 -0.49 -7.54
C ASN A 192 2.33 -0.71 -8.95
N VAL A 193 1.60 -1.36 -9.86
CA VAL A 193 1.93 -1.34 -11.28
C VAL A 193 1.43 0.01 -11.86
N HIS A 194 2.07 0.52 -12.91
CA HIS A 194 1.61 1.76 -13.55
C HIS A 194 0.66 1.42 -14.69
N PRO A 195 -0.56 2.01 -14.78
CA PRO A 195 -1.59 1.62 -15.75
C PRO A 195 -1.13 1.76 -17.21
N ILE A 196 -0.17 2.65 -17.50
CA ILE A 196 0.47 2.78 -18.82
C ILE A 196 1.00 1.44 -19.35
N TYR A 197 1.51 0.56 -18.49
CA TYR A 197 2.01 -0.75 -18.92
C TYR A 197 0.88 -1.63 -19.45
N GLN A 198 -0.24 -1.68 -18.74
CA GLN A 198 -1.44 -2.37 -19.18
C GLN A 198 -2.09 -1.71 -20.40
N LEU A 199 -2.08 -0.38 -20.50
CA LEU A 199 -2.56 0.31 -21.71
C LEU A 199 -1.75 -0.11 -22.94
N LYS A 200 -0.42 -0.19 -22.84
CA LYS A 200 0.43 -0.69 -23.93
C LYS A 200 0.13 -2.15 -24.26
N GLU A 201 -0.06 -3.00 -23.25
CA GLU A 201 -0.48 -4.39 -23.43
C GLU A 201 -1.80 -4.46 -24.21
N LEU A 202 -2.81 -3.66 -23.84
CA LEU A 202 -4.11 -3.62 -24.51
C LEU A 202 -4.03 -3.08 -25.94
N MET A 203 -3.20 -2.06 -26.19
CA MET A 203 -2.96 -1.55 -27.55
C MET A 203 -2.38 -2.64 -28.45
N ILE A 204 -1.35 -3.35 -27.97
CA ILE A 204 -0.72 -4.45 -28.73
C ILE A 204 -1.71 -5.58 -28.96
N LYS A 205 -2.47 -6.00 -27.93
CA LYS A 205 -3.51 -7.02 -28.07
C LYS A 205 -4.57 -6.66 -29.10
N ARG A 206 -4.98 -5.38 -29.14
CA ARG A 206 -5.98 -4.90 -30.08
C ARG A 206 -5.47 -4.88 -31.52
N GLU A 207 -4.19 -4.59 -31.74
CA GLU A 207 -3.58 -4.71 -33.07
C GLU A 207 -3.41 -6.19 -33.47
N LEU A 208 -2.87 -7.03 -32.60
CA LEU A 208 -2.71 -8.47 -32.87
C LEU A 208 -4.04 -9.20 -33.13
N ALA A 209 -5.13 -8.76 -32.46
CA ALA A 209 -6.46 -9.33 -32.67
C ALA A 209 -7.05 -9.06 -34.07
N LYS A 210 -6.49 -8.11 -34.83
CA LYS A 210 -6.91 -7.86 -36.22
C LYS A 210 -6.32 -8.87 -37.19
N ASP A 211 -5.21 -9.50 -36.83
CA ASP A 211 -4.52 -10.46 -37.69
C ASP A 211 -5.14 -11.86 -37.51
N PRO A 212 -5.77 -12.44 -38.55
CA PRO A 212 -6.47 -13.72 -38.42
C PRO A 212 -5.52 -14.90 -38.22
N GLU A 213 -4.27 -14.81 -38.71
CA GLU A 213 -3.27 -15.88 -38.63
C GLU A 213 -2.84 -16.17 -37.17
N LEU A 214 -2.79 -15.14 -36.33
CA LEU A 214 -2.33 -15.24 -34.93
C LEU A 214 -3.45 -15.49 -33.93
N ALA A 215 -4.70 -15.65 -34.38
CA ALA A 215 -5.87 -15.75 -33.49
C ALA A 215 -5.82 -16.98 -32.55
N ASN A 216 -5.21 -18.08 -33.00
CA ASN A 216 -5.13 -19.34 -32.26
C ASN A 216 -3.80 -19.53 -31.51
N GLU A 217 -2.85 -18.60 -31.64
CA GLU A 217 -1.54 -18.69 -31.01
C GLU A 217 -1.46 -17.88 -29.70
N SER A 218 -0.55 -18.25 -28.80
CA SER A 218 -0.29 -17.44 -27.61
C SER A 218 0.47 -16.15 -27.96
N TRP A 219 -0.07 -15.00 -27.53
CA TRP A 219 0.53 -13.69 -27.78
C TRP A 219 1.63 -13.29 -26.79
N ASP A 220 1.97 -14.13 -25.82
CA ASP A 220 2.92 -13.79 -24.73
C ASP A 220 4.30 -13.34 -25.23
N ARG A 221 4.72 -13.79 -26.42
CA ARG A 221 5.97 -13.37 -27.07
C ARG A 221 5.98 -11.88 -27.43
N PHE A 222 4.83 -11.35 -27.84
CA PHE A 222 4.68 -9.96 -28.29
C PHE A 222 4.34 -9.00 -27.15
N LEU A 223 3.85 -9.52 -26.02
CA LEU A 223 3.46 -8.70 -24.88
C LEU A 223 4.67 -8.17 -24.11
N PRO A 224 4.72 -6.86 -23.80
CA PRO A 224 5.78 -6.28 -22.99
C PRO A 224 5.79 -6.84 -21.56
N ASN A 225 6.78 -7.67 -21.25
CA ASN A 225 6.95 -8.22 -19.90
C ASN A 225 7.70 -7.24 -18.99
N TYR A 226 6.96 -6.36 -18.31
CA TYR A 226 7.52 -5.47 -17.28
C TYR A 226 7.79 -6.24 -15.99
N LYS A 227 8.83 -7.08 -15.99
CA LYS A 227 9.29 -7.75 -14.76
C LYS A 227 9.78 -6.70 -13.78
N LYS A 228 9.28 -6.76 -12.54
CA LYS A 228 9.82 -5.99 -11.44
C LYS A 228 11.28 -6.40 -11.23
N ARG A 229 12.22 -5.57 -11.70
CA ARG A 229 13.64 -5.73 -11.37
C ARG A 229 13.81 -5.39 -9.90
N ASN A 230 13.77 -6.41 -9.05
CA ASN A 230 14.25 -6.29 -7.67
C ASN A 230 15.79 -6.18 -7.74
N LEU A 231 16.30 -4.97 -8.06
CA LEU A 231 17.73 -4.69 -8.20
C LEU A 231 18.52 -4.87 -6.89
N SER A 232 17.84 -5.10 -5.76
CA SER A 232 18.49 -5.40 -4.49
C SER A 232 18.49 -6.91 -4.22
N ARG A 233 19.46 -7.65 -4.79
CA ARG A 233 19.94 -8.89 -4.17
C ARG A 233 20.92 -8.56 -3.04
N ARG A 234 20.55 -7.64 -2.16
CA ARG A 234 21.40 -7.27 -1.04
C ARG A 234 21.30 -8.40 -0.03
N ARG A 235 22.36 -9.21 0.12
CA ARG A 235 22.43 -10.29 1.12
C ARG A 235 22.22 -9.78 2.55
N VAL A 236 22.58 -8.51 2.78
CA VAL A 236 22.46 -7.84 4.08
C VAL A 236 21.83 -6.46 3.87
N PRO A 237 20.78 -6.05 4.60
CA PRO A 237 20.16 -4.74 4.44
C PRO A 237 21.17 -3.59 4.68
N PHE A 238 20.94 -2.42 4.07
CA PHE A 238 21.83 -1.24 4.24
C PHE A 238 21.98 -0.83 5.71
N LYS A 239 20.93 -1.04 6.50
CA LYS A 239 20.92 -0.89 7.95
C LYS A 239 20.53 -2.23 8.54
N VAL A 240 21.49 -2.92 9.15
CA VAL A 240 21.22 -4.07 10.04
C VAL A 240 20.93 -3.47 11.41
N SER A 241 19.66 -3.36 11.77
CA SER A 241 19.30 -3.08 13.16
C SER A 241 19.15 -4.42 13.88
N ASP A 242 20.15 -4.77 14.69
CA ASP A 242 20.03 -5.88 15.64
C ASP A 242 18.91 -5.56 16.63
N LYS A 243 17.71 -6.08 16.38
CA LYS A 243 16.54 -5.89 17.26
C LYS A 243 16.73 -6.52 18.64
N SER A 244 17.65 -7.47 18.76
CA SER A 244 18.09 -8.04 20.05
C SER A 244 18.64 -6.98 21.00
N LYS A 245 19.23 -5.89 20.49
CA LYS A 245 19.81 -4.81 21.30
C LYS A 245 18.79 -3.76 21.76
N LYS A 246 17.52 -3.85 21.30
CA LYS A 246 16.46 -2.89 21.65
C LYS A 246 15.16 -3.60 22.05
N PRO A 247 15.16 -4.39 23.14
CA PRO A 247 13.94 -4.97 23.67
C PRO A 247 12.96 -3.85 24.06
N TYR A 248 11.69 -4.03 23.74
CA TYR A 248 10.66 -3.07 24.09
C TYR A 248 10.46 -3.09 25.61
N THR A 249 10.71 -1.95 26.26
CA THR A 249 10.36 -1.72 27.67
C THR A 249 9.18 -0.75 27.72
N PRO A 250 8.09 -1.06 28.43
CA PRO A 250 6.93 -0.16 28.54
C PRO A 250 7.25 1.07 29.40
N PHE A 251 8.29 1.00 30.22
CA PHE A 251 8.79 2.10 31.02
C PHE A 251 9.77 2.95 30.20
N PRO A 252 9.56 4.28 30.14
CA PRO A 252 10.54 5.17 29.53
C PRO A 252 11.83 5.18 30.37
N PRO A 253 13.00 5.40 29.76
CA PRO A 253 14.23 5.62 30.53
C PRO A 253 14.09 6.89 31.38
N ALA A 254 14.78 6.93 32.52
CA ALA A 254 14.79 8.13 33.35
C ALA A 254 15.32 9.32 32.53
N PRO A 255 14.69 10.51 32.63
CA PRO A 255 15.22 11.70 31.99
C PRO A 255 16.61 12.03 32.54
N GLU A 256 17.46 12.61 31.70
CA GLU A 256 18.75 13.12 32.15
C GLU A 256 18.53 14.24 33.19
N LYS A 257 19.19 14.11 34.34
CA LYS A 257 19.06 15.05 35.45
C LYS A 257 19.60 16.42 35.03
N SER A 258 18.95 17.50 35.45
CA SER A 258 19.44 18.84 35.15
C SER A 258 20.75 19.13 35.89
N LYS A 259 21.51 20.13 35.45
CA LYS A 259 22.72 20.58 36.18
C LYS A 259 22.40 20.98 37.61
N VAL A 260 21.20 21.51 37.86
CA VAL A 260 20.73 21.88 39.20
C VAL A 260 20.47 20.63 40.03
N ASP A 261 19.79 19.63 39.47
CA ASP A 261 19.54 18.36 40.15
C ASP A 261 20.85 17.63 40.48
N LEU A 262 21.81 17.60 39.55
CA LEU A 262 23.14 17.06 39.80
C LEU A 262 23.87 17.80 40.94
N GLN A 263 23.72 19.13 41.02
CA GLN A 263 24.30 19.92 42.10
C GLN A 263 23.59 19.69 43.44
N ILE A 264 22.27 19.48 43.44
CA ILE A 264 21.49 19.16 44.64
C ILE A 264 21.87 17.76 45.14
N GLU A 265 21.97 16.78 44.24
CA GLU A 265 22.40 15.41 44.57
C GLU A 265 23.85 15.35 45.06
N ALA A 266 24.75 16.14 44.46
CA ALA A 266 26.14 16.25 44.94
C ALA A 266 26.27 17.05 46.25
N GLY A 267 25.19 17.66 46.76
CA GLY A 267 25.20 18.53 47.94
C GLY A 267 25.89 19.88 47.70
N GLU A 268 26.55 20.07 46.56
CA GLU A 268 27.23 21.31 46.18
C GLU A 268 26.27 22.49 46.05
N TYR A 269 25.00 22.27 45.71
CA TYR A 269 24.02 23.35 45.54
C TYR A 269 23.83 24.16 46.83
N HIS A 270 23.88 23.49 47.98
CA HIS A 270 23.64 24.09 49.29
C HIS A 270 24.90 24.75 49.89
N ILE A 271 26.08 24.48 49.34
CA ILE A 271 27.34 25.04 49.84
C ILE A 271 27.54 26.46 49.28
N GLY A 272 27.71 27.43 50.16
CA GLY A 272 28.03 28.81 49.79
C GLY A 272 29.34 28.94 49.01
N ARG A 273 29.46 29.98 48.17
CA ARG A 273 30.64 30.17 47.30
C ARG A 273 31.97 30.22 48.06
N GLU A 274 31.99 30.75 49.28
CA GLU A 274 33.19 30.81 50.12
C GLU A 274 33.59 29.45 50.67
N ALA A 275 32.62 28.65 51.13
CA ALA A 275 32.86 27.29 51.59
C ALA A 275 33.39 26.41 50.43
N LYS A 276 32.87 26.57 49.20
CA LYS A 276 33.43 25.91 48.01
C LYS A 276 34.89 26.30 47.75
N LYS A 277 35.23 27.59 47.90
CA LYS A 277 36.62 28.05 47.74
C LYS A 277 37.55 27.45 48.80
N ARG A 278 37.09 27.33 50.05
CA ARG A 278 37.87 26.72 51.13
C ARG A 278 38.12 25.23 50.88
N ILE A 279 37.08 24.48 50.53
CA ILE A 279 37.19 23.06 50.15
C ILE A 279 38.17 22.89 48.98
N ALA A 280 38.08 23.73 47.94
CA ALA A 280 39.00 23.69 46.80
C ALA A 280 40.46 24.03 47.18
N GLN A 281 40.67 24.93 48.15
CA GLN A 281 42.00 25.25 48.67
C GLN A 281 42.57 24.08 49.50
N GLU A 282 41.76 23.48 50.36
CA GLU A 282 42.13 22.29 51.16
C GLU A 282 42.52 21.13 50.25
N GLU A 283 41.71 20.81 49.23
CA GLU A 283 42.05 19.79 48.24
C GLU A 283 43.36 20.11 47.49
N ARG A 284 43.60 21.38 47.15
CA ARG A 284 44.84 21.78 46.46
C ARG A 284 46.05 21.60 47.37
N MET A 285 45.92 21.92 48.65
CA MET A 285 46.98 21.74 49.65
C MET A 285 47.26 20.26 49.88
N GLU A 286 46.23 19.42 49.95
CA GLU A 286 46.37 17.97 50.04
C GLU A 286 47.06 17.38 48.81
N LYS A 287 46.62 17.75 47.59
CA LYS A 287 47.28 17.33 46.34
C LYS A 287 48.75 17.76 46.30
N GLN A 288 49.08 18.95 46.84
CA GLN A 288 50.46 19.40 46.97
C GLN A 288 51.27 18.59 47.99
N LYS A 289 50.67 18.23 49.13
CA LYS A 289 51.30 17.36 50.13
C LYS A 289 51.61 15.99 49.54
N VAL A 290 50.65 15.36 48.85
CA VAL A 290 50.82 14.07 48.18
C VAL A 290 51.96 14.14 47.16
N LYS A 291 51.96 15.15 46.26
CA LYS A 291 53.06 15.32 45.29
C LYS A 291 54.41 15.59 45.95
N LYS A 292 54.44 16.27 47.09
CA LYS A 292 55.67 16.51 47.86
C LYS A 292 56.18 15.21 48.48
N GLU A 293 55.28 14.35 48.96
CA GLU A 293 55.63 13.02 49.45
C GLU A 293 56.11 12.10 48.34
N GLU A 294 55.43 12.08 47.18
CA GLU A 294 55.89 11.33 46.00
C GLU A 294 57.29 11.78 45.58
N LYS A 295 57.53 13.08 45.42
CA LYS A 295 58.87 13.61 45.10
C LYS A 295 59.93 13.30 46.15
N LYS A 296 59.55 13.25 47.44
CA LYS A 296 60.45 12.81 48.50
C LYS A 296 60.77 11.33 48.37
N ARG A 297 59.77 10.48 48.06
CA ARG A 297 59.97 9.05 47.83
C ARG A 297 60.86 8.79 46.62
N GLU A 298 60.61 9.49 45.51
CA GLU A 298 61.45 9.44 44.30
C GLU A 298 62.89 9.87 44.62
N ARG A 299 63.08 10.98 45.33
CA ARG A 299 64.42 11.43 45.74
C ARG A 299 65.11 10.42 46.66
N VAL A 300 64.39 9.81 47.60
CA VAL A 300 64.97 8.75 48.47
C VAL A 300 65.37 7.54 47.63
N GLN A 301 64.58 7.16 46.63
CA GLN A 301 64.92 6.09 45.69
C GLN A 301 66.17 6.40 44.85
N GLU A 302 66.37 7.65 44.43
CA GLU A 302 67.60 8.07 43.71
C GLU A 302 68.87 7.98 44.57
N TYR A 303 68.77 8.12 45.90
CA TYR A 303 69.90 8.05 46.82
C TYR A 303 70.25 6.61 47.27
N VAL A 304 69.42 5.63 46.94
CA VAL A 304 69.75 4.21 47.13
C VAL A 304 70.56 3.77 45.93
N ALA A 305 71.82 3.38 46.16
CA ALA A 305 72.68 2.87 45.09
C ALA A 305 72.00 1.66 44.41
N PRO A 306 71.95 1.62 43.06
CA PRO A 306 71.47 0.45 42.34
C PRO A 306 72.29 -0.78 42.74
N GLU A 307 71.65 -1.90 43.06
CA GLU A 307 72.36 -3.14 43.33
C GLU A 307 73.07 -3.62 42.05
N GLU A 308 74.41 -3.66 42.07
CA GLU A 308 75.21 -4.20 40.96
C GLU A 308 75.22 -5.74 40.99
N PRO A 309 74.98 -6.41 39.85
CA PRO A 309 75.11 -7.86 39.77
C PRO A 309 76.59 -8.25 39.80
N SER A 310 77.00 -9.05 40.80
CA SER A 310 78.37 -9.54 40.93
C SER A 310 78.76 -10.42 39.74
N ALA A 311 79.72 -9.97 38.91
CA ALA A 311 80.32 -10.75 37.84
C ALA A 311 81.80 -11.06 38.12
N GLU A 312 82.13 -12.35 37.99
CA GLU A 312 83.38 -13.02 38.35
C GLU A 312 84.66 -12.39 37.79
N ARG A 313 85.67 -12.13 38.66
CA ARG A 313 87.05 -11.84 38.24
C ARG A 313 87.94 -13.09 38.31
N LYS A 314 88.31 -13.63 37.14
CA LYS A 314 89.35 -14.66 36.97
C LYS A 314 90.73 -14.11 37.38
N LYS A 315 91.36 -14.75 38.37
CA LYS A 315 92.74 -14.48 38.83
C LYS A 315 93.77 -14.93 37.76
N LYS A 316 94.69 -14.04 37.38
CA LYS A 316 96.02 -14.41 36.82
C LYS A 316 97.12 -13.88 37.73
N LYS A 317 97.86 -14.82 38.34
CA LYS A 317 99.05 -14.60 39.17
C LYS A 317 100.17 -13.94 38.35
N ARG A 318 100.79 -12.88 38.86
CA ARG A 318 102.22 -12.58 38.64
C ARG A 318 102.90 -12.47 40.00
N LYS A 319 103.99 -13.23 40.15
CA LYS A 319 104.91 -13.21 41.30
C LYS A 319 105.81 -11.98 41.21
N THR A 320 105.93 -11.25 42.32
CA THR A 320 107.17 -10.60 42.75
C THR A 320 107.20 -10.62 44.28
N LYS A 321 108.37 -11.00 44.81
CA LYS A 321 108.71 -11.23 46.22
C LYS A 321 109.39 -9.98 46.79
N LYS A 322 109.39 -9.89 48.14
CA LYS A 322 110.17 -9.02 49.07
C LYS A 322 109.41 -7.73 49.47
N SER A 323 109.19 -7.38 50.74
CA SER A 323 109.53 -7.87 52.10
C SER A 323 108.56 -7.12 53.06
N GLU A 324 107.86 -7.80 53.98
CA GLU A 324 108.17 -7.81 55.43
C GLU A 324 108.50 -6.44 56.02
N GLU A 325 107.52 -5.88 56.74
CA GLU A 325 107.70 -5.28 58.08
C GLU A 325 106.32 -5.24 58.77
N GLU A 326 106.17 -6.13 59.75
CA GLU A 326 105.19 -6.08 60.85
C GLU A 326 105.71 -5.12 61.93
N GLU A 327 104.78 -4.59 62.71
CA GLU A 327 104.84 -3.98 64.06
C GLU A 327 103.87 -2.76 64.04
N GLU A 328 102.84 -2.63 64.87
CA GLU A 328 102.42 -3.30 66.10
C GLU A 328 100.91 -3.05 66.29
#